data_AF-A0A928UPE5-F1
#
_entry.id   AF-A0A928UPE5-F1
#
_cell.length_a   1.000
_cell.length_b   1.000
_cell.length_c   1.000
_cell.angle_alpha   90.00
_cell.angle_beta   90.00
_cell.angle_gamma   90.00
#
_symmetry.space_group_name_H-M   'P 1'
#
loop_
_entity.id
_entity.type
_entity.pdbx_description
1 polymer ?
#
loop_
_entity_poly.entity_id
_entity_poly.type
_entity_poly.pdbx_seq_one_letter_code
_entity_poly.pdbx_strand_id
1 'polypeptide(L)'
;LDEWLRYAPPESLSLYMYQHPRKAKRLHFDVIPKAVDEYLTHLAKYATQDTATRLNNPVWHIHNGVVESQTLPISFALLLNLAIASNANSKDILWGFITQFAPTITPESQALLYRLVDYALAYYQDFVAPHKTYRTPNAAEKKALTDLQTQLKSTLETETEADPQALQNIIYAVGTEHYGENQREWFQTLYQTLLGQEQGPRFGSFVALYGLEKTNDLIQQALGRD
;
A
#
# COMPACT_ATOMS: atom_id res chain seq x y z
N LEU A 1 16.57 10.22 14.07
CA LEU A 1 16.82 8.77 14.22
C LEU A 1 15.63 8.17 14.94
N ASP A 2 15.37 8.60 16.17
CA ASP A 2 14.28 8.10 17.03
C ASP A 2 12.89 8.19 16.37
N GLU A 3 12.62 9.24 15.61
CA GLU A 3 11.36 9.37 14.87
C GLU A 3 11.21 8.36 13.72
N TRP A 4 12.29 7.96 13.04
CA TRP A 4 12.20 6.93 11.98
C TRP A 4 11.82 5.58 12.58
N LEU A 5 12.35 5.27 13.77
CA LEU A 5 12.10 4.01 14.47
C LEU A 5 10.64 3.86 14.93
N ARG A 6 9.86 4.95 14.93
CA ARG A 6 8.41 4.91 15.14
C ARG A 6 7.65 4.38 13.91
N TYR A 7 8.21 4.53 12.72
CA TYR A 7 7.53 4.29 11.45
C TYR A 7 8.19 3.25 10.56
N ALA A 8 9.34 2.71 10.96
CA ALA A 8 10.06 1.71 10.19
C ALA A 8 11.13 0.98 11.01
N PRO A 9 11.55 -0.22 10.57
CA PRO A 9 12.64 -0.95 11.20
C PRO A 9 13.97 -0.18 11.18
N PRO A 10 14.84 -0.34 12.19
CA PRO A 10 16.17 0.28 12.20
C PRO A 10 17.04 -0.15 11.00
N GLU A 11 16.83 -1.34 10.47
CA GLU A 11 17.59 -1.89 9.35
C GLU A 11 17.30 -1.12 8.05
N SER A 12 16.08 -0.62 7.84
CA SER A 12 15.76 0.20 6.67
C SER A 12 16.43 1.57 6.75
N LEU A 13 16.58 2.13 7.95
CA LEU A 13 17.33 3.35 8.17
C LEU A 13 18.83 3.15 7.91
N SER A 14 19.38 2.05 8.43
CA SER A 14 20.78 1.68 8.19
C SER A 14 21.06 1.52 6.69
N LEU A 15 20.16 0.88 5.94
CA LEU A 15 20.27 0.77 4.49
C LEU A 15 20.22 2.15 3.82
N TYR A 16 19.25 2.98 4.19
CA TYR A 16 19.10 4.32 3.64
C TYR A 16 20.36 5.17 3.87
N MET A 17 20.93 5.11 5.08
CA MET A 17 22.18 5.80 5.43
C MET A 17 23.40 5.24 4.67
N TYR A 18 23.46 3.91 4.50
CA TYR A 18 24.51 3.24 3.74
C TYR A 18 24.54 3.72 2.28
N GLN A 19 23.37 3.85 1.65
CA GLN A 19 23.25 4.33 0.27
C GLN A 19 23.43 5.84 0.12
N HIS A 20 23.21 6.60 1.19
CA HIS A 20 23.24 8.06 1.18
C HIS A 20 24.13 8.66 2.28
N PRO A 21 25.45 8.34 2.31
CA PRO A 21 26.34 8.72 3.40
C PRO A 21 26.51 10.25 3.56
N ARG A 22 26.18 11.03 2.52
CA ARG A 22 26.28 12.50 2.51
C ARG A 22 24.96 13.22 2.80
N LYS A 23 23.80 12.55 2.86
CA LYS A 23 22.46 13.18 3.02
C LYS A 23 21.99 13.27 4.48
N ALA A 24 22.89 13.17 5.45
CA ALA A 24 22.57 12.99 6.87
C ALA A 24 21.81 14.13 7.59
N LYS A 25 21.20 15.11 6.90
CA LYS A 25 20.65 16.31 7.57
C LYS A 25 19.15 16.58 7.42
N ARG A 26 18.40 15.89 6.55
CA ARG A 26 16.93 15.94 6.56
C ARG A 26 16.36 14.61 6.06
N LEU A 27 15.96 13.76 7.00
CA LEU A 27 15.14 12.59 6.69
C LEU A 27 13.74 13.11 6.39
N HIS A 28 13.31 13.01 5.13
CA HIS A 28 11.94 13.28 4.75
C HIS A 28 11.13 11.99 4.95
N PHE A 29 10.02 12.06 5.66
CA PHE A 29 9.24 10.87 6.04
C PHE A 29 8.58 10.17 4.85
N ASP A 30 8.39 10.89 3.75
CA ASP A 30 7.92 10.36 2.46
C ASP A 30 8.86 9.29 1.86
N VAL A 31 10.13 9.25 2.26
CA VAL A 31 11.08 8.22 1.79
C VAL A 31 10.97 6.90 2.57
N ILE A 32 10.31 6.90 3.73
CA ILE A 32 10.22 5.72 4.60
C ILE A 32 9.61 4.52 3.87
N PRO A 33 8.44 4.64 3.20
CA PRO A 33 7.83 3.50 2.55
C PRO A 33 8.76 2.80 1.56
N LYS A 34 9.44 3.62 0.75
CA LYS A 34 10.39 3.15 -0.25
C LYS A 34 11.63 2.52 0.38
N ALA A 35 12.19 3.14 1.41
CA ALA A 35 13.38 2.62 2.10
C ALA A 35 13.11 1.27 2.77
N VAL A 36 11.91 1.09 3.34
CA VAL A 36 11.49 -0.21 3.89
C VAL A 36 11.37 -1.26 2.80
N ASP A 37 10.70 -0.96 1.68
CA ASP A 37 10.55 -1.92 0.58
C ASP A 37 11.89 -2.29 -0.09
N GLU A 38 12.81 -1.33 -0.22
CA GLU A 38 14.17 -1.59 -0.70
C GLU A 38 14.92 -2.54 0.25
N TYR A 39 14.81 -2.31 1.56
CA TYR A 39 15.39 -3.21 2.57
C TYR A 39 14.82 -4.62 2.46
N LEU A 40 13.50 -4.76 2.40
CA LEU A 40 12.83 -6.07 2.25
C LEU A 40 13.25 -6.78 0.96
N THR A 41 13.43 -6.02 -0.13
CA THR A 41 13.91 -6.56 -1.41
C THR A 41 15.34 -7.11 -1.28
N HIS A 42 16.23 -6.39 -0.61
CA HIS A 42 17.59 -6.88 -0.37
C HIS A 42 17.60 -8.11 0.54
N LEU A 43 16.76 -8.15 1.57
CA LEU A 43 16.63 -9.27 2.50
C LEU A 43 16.12 -10.55 1.81
N ALA A 44 15.12 -10.42 0.94
CA ALA A 44 14.56 -11.53 0.17
C ALA A 44 15.57 -12.06 -0.86
N LYS A 45 16.27 -11.17 -1.59
CA LYS A 45 17.33 -11.55 -2.54
C LYS A 45 18.50 -12.27 -1.87
N TYR A 46 18.86 -11.88 -0.64
CA TYR A 46 19.96 -12.52 0.08
C TYR A 46 19.79 -14.05 0.20
N ALA A 47 18.56 -14.51 0.37
CA ALA A 47 18.23 -15.93 0.50
C ALA A 47 18.68 -16.76 -0.70
N THR A 48 18.52 -16.21 -1.91
CA THR A 48 18.75 -16.92 -3.18
C THR A 48 20.11 -16.63 -3.83
N GLN A 49 20.89 -15.72 -3.25
CA GLN A 49 22.22 -15.33 -3.75
C GLN A 49 23.31 -16.34 -3.36
N ASP A 50 24.32 -16.48 -4.22
CA ASP A 50 25.55 -17.20 -3.91
C ASP A 50 26.43 -16.43 -2.91
N THR A 51 27.47 -17.08 -2.40
CA THR A 51 28.34 -16.51 -1.36
C THR A 51 28.99 -15.19 -1.79
N ALA A 52 29.49 -15.11 -3.02
CA ALA A 52 30.16 -13.92 -3.53
C ALA A 52 29.18 -12.74 -3.66
N THR A 53 27.97 -13.00 -4.15
CA THR A 53 26.93 -11.98 -4.30
C THR A 53 26.38 -11.54 -2.95
N ARG A 54 26.25 -12.46 -1.97
CA ARG A 54 25.82 -12.15 -0.60
C ARG A 54 26.71 -11.13 0.09
N LEU A 55 28.03 -11.20 -0.10
CA LEU A 55 28.98 -10.24 0.46
C LEU A 55 28.80 -8.82 -0.10
N ASN A 56 28.28 -8.69 -1.32
CA ASN A 56 27.98 -7.39 -1.94
C ASN A 56 26.56 -6.89 -1.63
N ASN A 57 25.72 -7.72 -1.00
CA ASN A 57 24.38 -7.31 -0.61
C ASN A 57 24.48 -6.45 0.67
N PRO A 58 23.98 -5.19 0.67
CA PRO A 58 24.06 -4.31 1.82
C PRO A 58 23.53 -4.90 3.14
N VAL A 59 22.55 -5.82 3.07
CA VAL A 59 22.00 -6.47 4.27
C VAL A 59 23.03 -7.31 5.01
N TRP A 60 24.06 -7.82 4.33
CA TRP A 60 25.17 -8.51 4.98
C TRP A 60 25.89 -7.60 5.97
N HIS A 61 26.18 -6.35 5.58
CA HIS A 61 26.82 -5.37 6.45
C HIS A 61 25.90 -4.87 7.55
N ILE A 62 24.61 -4.65 7.24
CA ILE A 62 23.62 -4.16 8.20
C ILE A 62 23.41 -5.16 9.35
N HIS A 63 23.42 -6.46 9.02
CA HIS A 63 23.24 -7.56 9.98
C HIS A 63 24.55 -8.14 10.51
N ASN A 64 25.69 -7.47 10.30
CA ASN A 64 27.01 -7.91 10.75
C ASN A 64 27.34 -9.37 10.35
N GLY A 65 26.94 -9.78 9.15
CA GLY A 65 27.16 -11.09 8.58
C GLY A 65 26.17 -12.18 9.01
N VAL A 66 25.26 -11.91 9.96
CA VAL A 66 24.25 -12.87 10.44
C VAL A 66 22.87 -12.46 9.92
N VAL A 67 22.58 -12.80 8.66
CA VAL A 67 21.33 -12.42 8.01
C VAL A 67 20.28 -13.53 8.15
N GLU A 68 19.22 -13.26 8.90
CA GLU A 68 18.00 -14.08 8.91
C GLU A 68 17.12 -13.68 7.73
N SER A 69 17.32 -14.30 6.56
CA SER A 69 16.51 -14.02 5.39
C SER A 69 15.05 -14.40 5.60
N GLN A 70 14.16 -13.47 5.27
CA GLN A 70 12.71 -13.66 5.24
C GLN A 70 12.16 -13.10 3.94
N THR A 71 11.20 -13.80 3.35
CA THR A 71 10.42 -13.31 2.21
C THR A 71 9.02 -12.99 2.72
N LEU A 72 8.57 -11.75 2.51
CA LEU A 72 7.24 -11.33 2.89
C LEU A 72 6.26 -11.51 1.73
N PRO A 73 5.00 -11.89 2.01
CA PRO A 73 3.95 -12.03 0.99
C PRO A 73 3.48 -10.67 0.46
N ILE A 74 3.71 -9.58 1.22
CA ILE A 74 3.25 -8.24 0.92
C ILE A 74 4.35 -7.21 1.18
N SER A 75 4.37 -6.17 0.36
CA SER A 75 5.29 -5.04 0.55
C SER A 75 4.75 -4.09 1.63
N PHE A 76 5.63 -3.24 2.17
CA PHE A 76 5.25 -2.22 3.12
C PHE A 76 4.41 -1.11 2.48
N ALA A 77 4.66 -0.76 1.21
CA ALA A 77 3.76 0.13 0.48
C ALA A 77 2.33 -0.45 0.40
N LEU A 78 2.20 -1.77 0.23
CA LEU A 78 0.90 -2.44 0.18
C LEU A 78 0.18 -2.41 1.54
N LEU A 79 0.93 -2.60 2.64
CA LEU A 79 0.42 -2.43 4.01
C LEU A 79 -0.08 -1.01 4.28
N LEU A 80 0.65 0.01 3.82
CA LEU A 80 0.20 1.40 3.97
C LEU A 80 -1.10 1.65 3.19
N ASN A 81 -1.24 1.09 1.99
CA ASN A 81 -2.47 1.20 1.22
C ASN A 81 -3.67 0.63 1.97
N LEU A 82 -3.50 -0.51 2.65
CA LEU A 82 -4.53 -1.09 3.51
C LEU A 82 -4.91 -0.15 4.65
N ALA A 83 -3.92 0.38 5.37
CA ALA A 83 -4.15 1.28 6.50
C ALA A 83 -4.93 2.52 6.09
N ILE A 84 -4.52 3.12 4.96
CA ILE A 84 -5.14 4.30 4.38
C ILE A 84 -6.61 4.07 4.04
N ALA A 85 -6.91 2.98 3.35
CA ALA A 85 -8.23 2.74 2.81
C ALA A 85 -9.23 2.19 3.83
N SER A 86 -8.77 1.31 4.72
CA SER A 86 -9.59 0.78 5.82
C SER A 86 -9.76 1.78 6.97
N ASN A 87 -9.12 2.94 6.89
CA ASN A 87 -8.99 3.87 8.01
C ASN A 87 -8.53 3.15 9.29
N ALA A 88 -7.52 2.29 9.15
CA ALA A 88 -7.15 1.36 10.20
C ALA A 88 -6.74 2.09 11.47
N ASN A 89 -7.47 1.83 12.55
CA ASN A 89 -7.17 2.32 13.89
C ASN A 89 -6.61 1.21 14.81
N SER A 90 -6.47 -0.02 14.29
CA SER A 90 -5.99 -1.19 15.03
C SER A 90 -5.28 -2.18 14.11
N LYS A 91 -4.43 -3.02 14.71
CA LYS A 91 -3.73 -4.11 14.01
C LYS A 91 -4.69 -5.16 13.47
N ASP A 92 -5.76 -5.44 14.21
CA ASP A 92 -6.70 -6.52 13.88
C ASP A 92 -7.39 -6.25 12.54
N ILE A 93 -7.69 -4.98 12.25
CA ILE A 93 -8.23 -4.57 10.94
C ILE A 93 -7.25 -4.95 9.83
N LEU A 94 -5.97 -4.54 9.96
CA LEU A 94 -4.96 -4.84 8.95
C LEU A 94 -4.72 -6.34 8.80
N TRP A 95 -4.63 -7.07 9.91
CA TRP A 95 -4.47 -8.53 9.88
C TRP A 95 -5.65 -9.24 9.24
N GLY A 96 -6.88 -8.75 9.39
CA GLY A 96 -8.03 -9.27 8.68
C GLY A 96 -7.84 -9.25 7.15
N PHE A 97 -7.30 -8.15 6.60
CA PHE A 97 -6.96 -8.07 5.18
C PHE A 97 -5.75 -8.94 4.79
N ILE A 98 -4.71 -8.97 5.64
CA ILE A 98 -3.52 -9.78 5.39
C ILE A 98 -3.87 -11.27 5.35
N THR A 99 -4.68 -11.76 6.28
CA THR A 99 -5.13 -13.16 6.31
C THR A 99 -6.00 -13.50 5.11
N GLN A 100 -6.85 -12.57 4.65
CA GLN A 100 -7.61 -12.77 3.42
C GLN A 100 -6.69 -12.87 2.19
N PHE A 101 -5.64 -12.06 2.12
CA PHE A 101 -4.69 -12.04 1.01
C PHE A 101 -3.66 -13.17 1.05
N ALA A 102 -3.21 -13.57 2.25
CA ALA A 102 -2.20 -14.59 2.50
C ALA A 102 -2.63 -15.51 3.66
N PRO A 103 -3.55 -16.47 3.42
CA PRO A 103 -4.19 -17.28 4.47
C PRO A 103 -3.25 -18.16 5.29
N THR A 104 -2.07 -18.46 4.77
CA THR A 104 -1.05 -19.30 5.43
C THR A 104 -0.17 -18.52 6.41
N ILE A 105 -0.34 -17.19 6.48
CA ILE A 105 0.51 -16.31 7.28
C ILE A 105 -0.19 -15.92 8.58
N THR A 106 0.52 -16.07 9.68
CA THR A 106 0.04 -15.69 11.02
C THR A 106 1.01 -14.70 11.67
N PRO A 107 0.57 -13.94 12.68
CA PRO A 107 1.44 -13.09 13.49
C PRO A 107 2.70 -13.80 13.99
N GLU A 108 2.58 -15.07 14.39
CA GLU A 108 3.66 -15.88 14.96
C GLU A 108 4.62 -16.40 13.89
N SER A 109 4.12 -16.69 12.68
CA SER A 109 4.95 -17.22 11.59
C SER A 109 5.79 -16.15 10.89
N GLN A 110 5.44 -14.87 11.04
CA GLN A 110 6.11 -13.75 10.38
C GLN A 110 6.31 -12.54 11.32
N ALA A 111 7.26 -12.66 12.25
CA ALA A 111 7.54 -11.61 13.25
C ALA A 111 7.94 -10.25 12.62
N LEU A 112 8.63 -10.25 11.47
CA LEU A 112 8.93 -9.00 10.75
C LEU A 112 7.67 -8.35 10.21
N LEU A 113 6.77 -9.12 9.59
CA LEU A 113 5.50 -8.60 9.08
C LEU A 113 4.65 -8.04 10.23
N TYR A 114 4.58 -8.74 11.35
CA TYR A 114 3.85 -8.27 12.53
C TYR A 114 4.33 -6.90 13.01
N ARG A 115 5.64 -6.66 13.02
CA ARG A 115 6.22 -5.34 13.33
C ARG A 115 5.95 -4.30 12.25
N LEU A 116 5.96 -4.69 10.97
CA LEU A 116 5.64 -3.77 9.87
C LEU A 116 4.20 -3.26 9.94
N VAL A 117 3.26 -4.07 10.47
CA VAL A 117 1.89 -3.62 10.72
C VAL A 117 1.84 -2.50 11.77
N ASP A 118 2.64 -2.56 12.85
CA ASP A 118 2.77 -1.45 13.81
C ASP A 118 3.20 -0.15 13.12
N TYR A 119 4.28 -0.25 12.34
CA TYR A 119 4.88 0.87 11.66
C TYR A 119 3.93 1.51 10.64
N ALA A 120 3.19 0.68 9.89
CA ALA A 120 2.19 1.15 8.93
C ALA A 120 1.06 1.90 9.63
N LEU A 121 0.57 1.41 10.78
CA LEU A 121 -0.45 2.09 11.57
C LEU A 121 0.04 3.43 12.11
N ALA A 122 1.22 3.44 12.71
CA ALA A 122 1.80 4.67 13.26
C ALA A 122 2.01 5.72 12.15
N TYR A 123 2.53 5.30 10.99
CA TYR A 123 2.73 6.18 9.84
C TYR A 123 1.40 6.75 9.33
N TYR A 124 0.39 5.88 9.19
CA TYR A 124 -0.95 6.30 8.77
C TYR A 124 -1.55 7.31 9.75
N GLN A 125 -1.51 7.03 11.05
CA GLN A 125 -2.11 7.87 12.09
C GLN A 125 -1.47 9.25 12.17
N ASP A 126 -0.16 9.35 12.00
CA ASP A 126 0.56 10.61 12.20
C ASP A 126 0.68 11.45 10.92
N PHE A 127 0.82 10.82 9.75
CA PHE A 127 1.11 11.53 8.49
C PHE A 127 -0.03 11.55 7.49
N VAL A 128 -0.96 10.60 7.57
CA VAL A 128 -2.03 10.48 6.57
C VAL A 128 -3.37 10.90 7.16
N ALA A 129 -3.82 10.23 8.22
CA ALA A 129 -5.11 10.42 8.84
C ALA A 129 -5.44 11.90 9.15
N PRO A 130 -4.52 12.74 9.69
CA PRO A 130 -4.82 14.13 10.03
C PRO A 130 -5.10 15.02 8.82
N HIS A 131 -4.68 14.58 7.63
CA HIS A 131 -4.81 15.34 6.39
C HIS A 131 -5.85 14.75 5.43
N LYS A 132 -6.50 13.64 5.80
CA LYS A 132 -7.53 13.03 4.97
C LYS A 132 -8.74 13.95 4.87
N THR A 133 -9.04 14.36 3.63
CA THR A 133 -10.21 15.18 3.34
C THR A 133 -10.99 14.55 2.22
N TYR A 134 -12.21 14.12 2.52
CA TYR A 134 -13.11 13.52 1.54
C TYR A 134 -13.86 14.61 0.79
N ARG A 135 -13.72 14.62 -0.54
CA ARG A 135 -14.45 15.53 -1.40
C ARG A 135 -15.82 14.94 -1.75
N THR A 136 -16.85 15.79 -1.81
CA THR A 136 -18.14 15.45 -2.39
C THR A 136 -18.03 15.39 -3.91
N PRO A 137 -18.39 14.27 -4.57
CA PRO A 137 -18.39 14.19 -6.02
C PRO A 137 -19.50 15.06 -6.63
N ASN A 138 -19.19 15.76 -7.71
CA ASN A 138 -20.17 16.50 -8.50
C ASN A 138 -21.05 15.57 -9.34
N ALA A 139 -22.03 16.11 -10.07
CA ALA A 139 -22.97 15.31 -10.85
C ALA A 139 -22.32 14.40 -11.92
N ALA A 140 -21.29 14.88 -12.62
CA ALA A 140 -20.58 14.10 -13.63
C ALA A 140 -19.73 13.00 -12.97
N GLU A 141 -19.06 13.31 -11.86
CA GLU A 141 -18.27 12.36 -11.09
C GLU A 141 -19.14 11.27 -10.45
N LYS A 142 -20.32 11.62 -9.94
CA LYS A 142 -21.31 10.65 -9.42
C LYS A 142 -21.71 9.66 -10.52
N LYS A 143 -21.87 10.11 -11.77
CA LYS A 143 -22.14 9.22 -12.91
C LYS A 143 -20.96 8.26 -13.16
N ALA A 144 -19.73 8.78 -13.26
CA ALA A 144 -18.53 7.97 -13.46
C ALA A 144 -18.31 6.92 -12.35
N LEU A 145 -18.53 7.32 -11.09
CA LEU A 145 -18.45 6.43 -9.93
C LEU A 145 -19.54 5.35 -9.95
N THR A 146 -20.75 5.68 -10.38
CA THR A 146 -21.85 4.70 -10.53
C THR A 146 -21.54 3.67 -11.60
N ASP A 147 -20.97 4.10 -12.73
CA ASP A 147 -20.57 3.19 -13.81
C ASP A 147 -19.41 2.30 -13.37
N LEU A 148 -18.43 2.86 -12.64
CA LEU A 148 -17.36 2.06 -12.02
C LEU A 148 -17.93 1.01 -11.05
N GLN A 149 -18.85 1.39 -10.16
CA GLN A 149 -19.48 0.46 -9.21
C GLN A 149 -20.20 -0.68 -9.95
N THR A 150 -20.89 -0.36 -11.05
CA THR A 150 -21.60 -1.34 -11.87
C THR A 150 -20.64 -2.35 -12.49
N GLN A 151 -19.54 -1.87 -13.08
CA GLN A 151 -18.53 -2.76 -13.68
C GLN A 151 -17.85 -3.65 -12.63
N LEU A 152 -17.49 -3.09 -11.46
CA LEU A 152 -16.88 -3.86 -10.37
C LEU A 152 -17.83 -4.92 -9.78
N LYS A 153 -19.13 -4.62 -9.69
CA LYS A 153 -20.15 -5.61 -9.29
C LYS A 153 -20.29 -6.74 -10.31
N SER A 154 -20.25 -6.44 -11.60
CA SER A 154 -20.26 -7.47 -12.65
C SER A 154 -19.05 -8.42 -12.52
N THR A 155 -17.86 -7.90 -12.19
CA THR A 155 -16.68 -8.74 -11.95
C THR A 155 -16.85 -9.71 -10.78
N LEU A 156 -17.54 -9.30 -9.69
CA LEU A 156 -17.85 -10.18 -8.56
C LEU A 156 -18.70 -11.39 -8.95
N GLU A 157 -19.53 -11.27 -9.99
CA GLU A 157 -20.41 -12.36 -10.43
C GLU A 157 -19.65 -13.43 -11.22
N THR A 158 -18.51 -13.06 -11.82
CA THR A 158 -17.78 -13.92 -12.76
C THR A 158 -16.46 -14.47 -12.22
N GLU A 159 -15.82 -13.78 -11.27
CA GLU A 159 -14.48 -14.11 -10.79
C GLU A 159 -14.47 -14.34 -9.27
N THR A 160 -13.80 -15.41 -8.83
CA THR A 160 -13.59 -15.73 -7.41
C THR A 160 -12.37 -15.01 -6.82
N GLU A 161 -11.40 -14.63 -7.67
CA GLU A 161 -10.21 -13.87 -7.28
C GLU A 161 -10.05 -12.65 -8.20
N ALA A 162 -9.75 -11.49 -7.62
CA ALA A 162 -9.69 -10.24 -8.34
C ALA A 162 -8.29 -9.99 -8.90
N ASP A 163 -8.08 -10.20 -10.20
CA ASP A 163 -6.79 -9.91 -10.86
C ASP A 163 -6.51 -8.39 -10.86
N PRO A 164 -5.41 -7.92 -10.24
CA PRO A 164 -5.06 -6.50 -10.21
C PRO A 164 -4.98 -5.84 -11.58
N GLN A 165 -4.55 -6.57 -12.62
CA GLN A 165 -4.40 -6.01 -13.96
C GLN A 165 -5.76 -5.87 -14.67
N ALA A 166 -6.61 -6.89 -14.61
CA ALA A 166 -7.99 -6.83 -15.10
C ALA A 166 -8.78 -5.70 -14.43
N LEU A 167 -8.70 -5.59 -13.10
CA LEU A 167 -9.33 -4.49 -12.35
C LEU A 167 -8.81 -3.13 -12.80
N GLN A 168 -7.49 -2.99 -12.96
CA GLN A 168 -6.90 -1.74 -13.45
C GLN A 168 -7.44 -1.37 -14.84
N ASN A 169 -7.63 -2.35 -15.73
CA ASN A 169 -8.16 -2.11 -17.07
C ASN A 169 -9.61 -1.62 -17.02
N ILE A 170 -10.46 -2.20 -16.16
CA ILE A 170 -11.84 -1.75 -15.92
C ILE A 170 -11.85 -0.29 -15.47
N ILE A 171 -11.02 0.05 -14.49
CA ILE A 171 -10.92 1.41 -13.94
C ILE A 171 -10.49 2.41 -15.03
N TYR A 172 -9.53 2.05 -15.89
CA TYR A 172 -9.11 2.88 -17.02
C TYR A 172 -10.19 3.02 -18.09
N ALA A 173 -10.95 1.96 -18.38
CA ALA A 173 -12.03 2.00 -19.36
C ALA A 173 -13.11 3.00 -18.94
N VAL A 174 -13.55 2.96 -17.67
CA VAL A 174 -14.50 3.94 -17.12
C VAL A 174 -13.90 5.35 -17.15
N GLY A 175 -12.64 5.50 -16.78
CA GLY A 175 -11.94 6.79 -16.89
C GLY A 175 -11.97 7.33 -18.33
N THR A 176 -11.78 6.46 -19.32
CA THR A 176 -11.77 6.84 -20.74
C THR A 176 -13.15 7.28 -21.21
N GLU A 177 -14.20 6.60 -20.76
CA GLU A 177 -15.58 6.95 -21.10
C GLU A 177 -16.01 8.32 -20.55
N HIS A 178 -15.61 8.65 -19.32
CA HIS A 178 -16.07 9.87 -18.62
C HIS A 178 -15.10 11.06 -18.70
N TYR A 179 -13.80 10.80 -18.82
CA TYR A 179 -12.74 11.83 -18.83
C TYR A 179 -11.91 11.85 -20.12
N GLY A 180 -12.12 10.90 -21.03
CA GLY A 180 -11.34 10.78 -22.27
C GLY A 180 -9.85 10.58 -21.98
N GLU A 181 -9.04 11.47 -22.53
CA GLU A 181 -7.58 11.47 -22.35
C GLU A 181 -7.15 11.92 -20.95
N ASN A 182 -8.02 12.57 -20.17
CA ASN A 182 -7.67 13.17 -18.88
C ASN A 182 -7.71 12.17 -17.72
N GLN A 183 -7.02 11.04 -17.88
CA GLN A 183 -6.95 9.96 -16.88
C GLN A 183 -6.43 10.44 -15.53
N ARG A 184 -5.57 11.45 -15.52
CA ARG A 184 -5.03 12.01 -14.28
C ARG A 184 -6.15 12.56 -13.37
N GLU A 185 -7.09 13.31 -13.94
CA GLU A 185 -8.25 13.84 -13.18
C GLU A 185 -9.19 12.74 -12.73
N TRP A 186 -9.35 11.67 -13.51
CA TRP A 186 -10.11 10.50 -13.10
C TRP A 186 -9.52 9.86 -11.83
N PHE A 187 -8.22 9.57 -11.82
CA PHE A 187 -7.59 9.00 -10.63
C PHE A 187 -7.60 9.97 -9.45
N GLN A 188 -7.42 11.26 -9.68
CA GLN A 188 -7.55 12.28 -8.62
C GLN A 188 -8.96 12.27 -8.02
N THR A 189 -10.00 12.13 -8.85
CA THR A 189 -11.38 11.96 -8.37
C THR A 189 -11.51 10.72 -7.50
N LEU A 190 -11.00 9.56 -7.93
CA LEU A 190 -11.03 8.34 -7.13
C LEU A 190 -10.33 8.53 -5.77
N TYR A 191 -9.14 9.13 -5.74
CA TYR A 191 -8.40 9.33 -4.49
C TYR A 191 -9.10 10.33 -3.57
N GLN A 192 -9.59 11.47 -4.07
CA GLN A 192 -10.21 12.48 -3.24
C GLN A 192 -11.59 12.08 -2.72
N THR A 193 -12.37 11.35 -3.53
CA THR A 193 -13.75 10.98 -3.17
C THR A 193 -13.83 9.68 -2.37
N LEU A 194 -12.96 8.69 -2.67
CA LEU A 194 -13.00 7.36 -2.07
C LEU A 194 -11.95 7.17 -0.97
N LEU A 195 -10.78 7.81 -1.10
CA LEU A 195 -9.68 7.66 -0.13
C LEU A 195 -9.41 8.94 0.66
N GLY A 196 -9.97 10.09 0.31
CA GLY A 196 -9.73 11.37 0.97
C GLY A 196 -8.29 11.87 0.82
N GLN A 197 -7.62 11.56 -0.29
CA GLN A 197 -6.23 11.95 -0.57
C GLN A 197 -6.08 12.58 -1.95
N GLU A 198 -5.04 13.40 -2.14
CA GLU A 198 -4.69 13.98 -3.45
C GLU A 198 -4.09 12.95 -4.42
N GLN A 199 -3.44 11.93 -3.87
CA GLN A 199 -2.80 10.86 -4.61
C GLN A 199 -2.90 9.56 -3.82
N GLY A 200 -2.78 8.43 -4.51
CA GLY A 200 -2.90 7.13 -3.89
C GLY A 200 -2.18 6.04 -4.67
N PRO A 201 -2.32 4.79 -4.23
CA PRO A 201 -1.72 3.65 -4.90
C PRO A 201 -2.37 3.37 -6.24
N ARG A 202 -1.72 2.53 -7.04
CA ARG A 202 -2.34 1.94 -8.23
C ARG A 202 -3.69 1.31 -7.87
N PHE A 203 -4.78 1.89 -8.38
CA PHE A 203 -6.12 1.61 -7.88
C PHE A 203 -6.55 0.16 -8.10
N GLY A 204 -6.18 -0.49 -9.22
CA GLY A 204 -6.50 -1.92 -9.45
C GLY A 204 -5.86 -2.85 -8.42
N SER A 205 -4.58 -2.64 -8.08
CA SER A 205 -3.89 -3.38 -7.01
C SER A 205 -4.52 -3.11 -5.64
N PHE A 206 -5.00 -1.88 -5.43
CA PHE A 206 -5.74 -1.52 -4.23
C PHE A 206 -7.07 -2.28 -4.13
N VAL A 207 -7.89 -2.31 -5.18
CA VAL A 207 -9.17 -3.03 -5.19
C VAL A 207 -8.96 -4.53 -4.97
N ALA A 208 -7.96 -5.13 -5.60
CA ALA A 208 -7.65 -6.55 -5.43
C ALA A 208 -7.35 -6.91 -3.97
N LEU A 209 -6.63 -6.03 -3.28
CA LEU A 209 -6.22 -6.25 -1.89
C LEU A 209 -7.31 -5.87 -0.88
N TYR A 210 -7.95 -4.73 -1.08
CA TYR A 210 -9.00 -4.23 -0.20
C TYR A 210 -10.29 -5.02 -0.37
N GLY A 211 -10.50 -5.65 -1.52
CA GLY A 211 -11.66 -6.44 -1.86
C GLY A 211 -12.69 -5.63 -2.65
N LEU A 212 -13.30 -6.31 -3.62
CA LEU A 212 -14.32 -5.75 -4.51
C LEU A 212 -15.57 -5.28 -3.74
N GLU A 213 -16.08 -6.08 -2.80
CA GLU A 213 -17.24 -5.71 -1.97
C GLU A 213 -16.99 -4.43 -1.18
N LYS A 214 -15.89 -4.40 -0.41
CA LYS A 214 -15.50 -3.23 0.39
C LYS A 214 -15.22 -2.00 -0.49
N THR A 215 -14.69 -2.19 -1.70
CA THR A 215 -14.52 -1.09 -2.67
C THR A 215 -15.87 -0.56 -3.14
N ASN A 216 -16.84 -1.43 -3.43
CA ASN A 216 -18.19 -1.02 -3.79
C ASN A 216 -18.87 -0.24 -2.65
N ASP A 217 -18.64 -0.61 -1.41
CA ASP A 217 -19.11 0.13 -0.22
C ASP A 217 -18.48 1.53 -0.13
N LEU A 218 -17.17 1.66 -0.41
CA LEU A 218 -16.51 2.97 -0.47
C LEU A 218 -17.14 3.87 -1.54
N ILE A 219 -17.43 3.32 -2.72
CA ILE A 219 -18.09 4.07 -3.79
C ILE A 219 -19.50 4.47 -3.35
N GLN A 220 -20.25 3.56 -2.73
CA GLN A 220 -21.60 3.85 -2.24
C GLN A 220 -21.60 4.99 -1.20
N GLN A 221 -20.65 4.99 -0.28
CA GLN A 221 -20.49 6.05 0.72
C GLN A 221 -20.16 7.40 0.05
N ALA A 222 -19.32 7.41 -0.99
CA ALA A 222 -19.00 8.63 -1.71
C ALA A 222 -20.20 9.18 -2.50
N LEU A 223 -21.02 8.31 -3.10
CA LEU A 223 -22.24 8.69 -3.82
C LEU A 223 -23.30 9.30 -2.90
N GLY A 224 -23.39 8.82 -1.66
CA GLY A 224 -24.30 9.31 -0.61
C GLY A 224 -23.80 10.54 0.15
N ARG A 225 -22.64 11.10 -0.21
CA ARG A 225 -22.09 12.32 0.42
C ARG A 225 -22.72 13.57 -0.21
N ASP A 226 -23.09 14.51 0.65
CA ASP A 226 -23.62 15.84 0.33
C ASP A 226 -22.65 16.94 0.79
#